data_AF-A0A920JPQ6-F1
#
_entry.id   AF-A0A920JPQ6-F1
#
_cell.length_a   1.000
_cell.length_b   1.000
_cell.length_c   1.000
_cell.angle_alpha   90.00
_cell.angle_beta   90.00
_cell.angle_gamma   90.00
#
_symmetry.space_group_name_H-M   'P 1'
#
loop_
_entity.id
_entity.type
_entity.pdbx_description
1 polymer ?
#
loop_
_entity_poly.entity_id
_entity_poly.type
_entity_poly.pdbx_seq_one_letter_code
_entity_poly.pdbx_strand_id
1 'polypeptide(L)'
;MIKSDNSFESVMKRLTLEQIDTYLFRFKGKNAGIQRIYGGQVIAQAYVAADATIEEDKHLHSLHAYFLRPGVLKQPVLFSVDP
;
A
#
# COMPACT_ATOMS: atom_id res chain seq x y z
N MET A 1 19.77 -15.24 -17.11
CA MET A 1 19.66 -13.80 -17.38
C MET A 1 18.51 -13.26 -16.54
N ILE A 2 18.79 -12.74 -15.34
CA ILE A 2 17.75 -12.20 -14.45
C ILE A 2 17.39 -10.83 -15.01
N LYS A 3 16.19 -10.69 -15.60
CA LYS A 3 15.65 -9.36 -15.91
C LYS A 3 15.56 -8.61 -14.59
N SER A 4 16.39 -7.59 -14.41
CA SER A 4 16.17 -6.61 -13.36
C SER A 4 14.81 -5.96 -13.66
N ASP A 5 13.81 -6.19 -12.81
CA ASP A 5 12.57 -5.43 -12.90
C ASP A 5 12.93 -3.93 -12.90
N ASN A 6 12.42 -3.17 -13.87
CA ASN A 6 12.52 -1.72 -13.86
C ASN A 6 12.00 -1.20 -12.51
N SER A 7 12.69 -0.20 -11.94
CA SER A 7 12.31 0.47 -10.68
C SER A 7 10.83 0.89 -10.66
N PHE A 8 10.30 1.38 -11.78
CA PHE A 8 8.89 1.77 -11.93
C PHE A 8 7.94 0.58 -11.76
N GLU A 9 8.16 -0.50 -12.51
CA GLU A 9 7.36 -1.74 -12.41
C GLU A 9 7.37 -2.32 -11.00
N SER A 10 8.52 -2.26 -10.33
CA SER A 10 8.63 -2.70 -8.94
C SER A 10 7.78 -1.86 -7.99
N VAL A 11 7.63 -0.55 -8.24
CA VAL A 11 6.75 0.32 -7.46
C VAL A 11 5.30 0.00 -7.76
N MET A 12 4.92 -0.08 -9.04
CA MET A 12 3.56 -0.41 -9.46
C MET A 12 3.07 -1.74 -8.86
N LYS A 13 3.91 -2.79 -8.88
CA LYS A 13 3.62 -4.08 -8.23
C LYS A 13 3.34 -3.96 -6.73
N ARG A 14 3.87 -2.95 -6.04
CA ARG A 14 3.59 -2.73 -4.61
C ARG A 14 2.26 -2.04 -4.36
N LEU A 15 1.76 -1.28 -5.33
CA LEU A 15 0.48 -0.57 -5.21
C LEU A 15 -0.72 -1.47 -5.52
N THR A 16 -0.50 -2.63 -6.12
CA THR A 16 -1.55 -3.65 -6.29
C THR A 16 -1.85 -4.35 -4.97
N LEU A 17 -3.05 -4.12 -4.43
CA LEU A 17 -3.54 -4.76 -3.20
C LEU A 17 -4.51 -5.90 -3.52
N GLU A 18 -4.49 -6.93 -2.67
CA GLU A 18 -5.51 -7.98 -2.64
C GLU A 18 -6.70 -7.48 -1.81
N GLN A 19 -7.88 -7.31 -2.41
CA GLN A 19 -9.10 -7.04 -1.64
C GLN A 19 -9.59 -8.34 -0.99
N ILE A 20 -9.69 -8.34 0.34
CA ILE A 20 -10.16 -9.48 1.14
C ILE A 20 -11.66 -9.37 1.41
N ASP A 21 -12.13 -8.15 1.64
CA ASP A 21 -13.54 -7.82 1.95
C ASP A 21 -13.85 -6.39 1.46
N THR A 22 -15.10 -5.93 1.58
CA THR A 22 -15.56 -4.61 1.14
C THR A 22 -14.64 -3.48 1.61
N TYR A 23 -14.19 -3.52 2.88
CA TYR A 23 -13.34 -2.50 3.47
C TYR A 23 -12.00 -3.03 4.01
N LEU A 24 -11.55 -4.20 3.53
CA LEU A 24 -10.30 -4.83 3.99
C LEU A 24 -9.42 -5.25 2.82
N PHE A 25 -8.20 -4.72 2.80
CA PHE A 25 -7.21 -4.94 1.76
C PHE A 25 -5.90 -5.45 2.33
N ARG A 26 -5.10 -6.15 1.51
CA ARG A 26 -3.86 -6.78 1.94
C ARG A 26 -2.75 -6.66 0.92
N PHE A 27 -1.55 -6.37 1.41
CA PHE A 27 -0.32 -6.50 0.66
C PHE A 27 0.53 -7.67 1.18
N LYS A 28 0.93 -8.58 0.29
CA LYS A 28 1.81 -9.73 0.59
C LYS A 28 3.17 -9.69 -0.13
N GLY A 29 3.44 -8.63 -0.90
CA GLY A 29 4.64 -8.55 -1.74
C GLY A 29 5.90 -8.13 -0.98
N LYS A 30 6.96 -7.83 -1.75
CA LYS A 30 8.24 -7.37 -1.20
C LYS A 30 8.14 -5.91 -0.75
N ASN A 31 8.04 -5.69 0.56
CA ASN A 31 8.12 -4.36 1.15
C ASN A 31 9.43 -3.65 0.78
N ALA A 32 9.35 -2.36 0.46
CA ALA A 32 10.47 -1.46 0.28
C ALA A 32 11.00 -1.01 1.65
N GLY A 33 12.33 -0.87 1.75
CA GLY A 33 13.01 -0.47 2.98
C GLY A 33 14.20 -1.39 3.31
N ILE A 34 15.04 -0.96 4.25
CA ILE A 34 16.27 -1.67 4.65
C ILE A 34 16.00 -2.48 5.92
N GLN A 35 15.62 -1.79 7.00
CA GLN A 35 15.32 -2.41 8.29
C GLN A 35 13.82 -2.44 8.58
N ARG A 36 13.10 -1.40 8.15
CA ARG A 36 11.66 -1.19 8.34
C ARG A 36 11.00 -0.85 7.01
N ILE A 37 9.69 -1.03 6.95
CA ILE A 37 8.91 -0.65 5.77
C ILE A 37 9.04 0.85 5.53
N TYR A 38 9.29 1.24 4.28
CA TYR A 38 9.32 2.63 3.85
C TYR A 38 7.94 3.25 4.02
N GLY A 39 7.85 4.36 4.77
CA GLY A 39 6.58 4.99 5.10
C GLY A 39 5.77 5.42 3.87
N GLY A 40 6.43 5.91 2.82
CA GLY A 40 5.76 6.29 1.57
C GLY A 40 5.05 5.11 0.88
N GLN A 41 5.55 3.88 1.03
CA GLN A 41 4.85 2.69 0.53
C GLN A 41 3.54 2.49 1.29
N VAL A 42 3.56 2.57 2.61
CA VAL A 42 2.37 2.35 3.45
C VAL A 42 1.32 3.42 3.17
N ILE A 43 1.73 4.69 3.04
CA ILE A 43 0.80 5.78 2.70
C ILE A 43 0.19 5.58 1.31
N ALA A 44 1.00 5.25 0.30
CA ALA A 44 0.48 5.04 -1.05
C ALA A 44 -0.48 3.84 -1.13
N GLN A 45 -0.19 2.77 -0.39
CA GLN A 45 -1.11 1.62 -0.29
C GLN A 45 -2.39 1.97 0.48
N ALA A 46 -2.31 2.75 1.56
CA ALA A 46 -3.48 3.23 2.27
C ALA A 46 -4.36 4.13 1.38
N TYR A 47 -3.74 4.99 0.55
CA TYR A 47 -4.45 5.75 -0.48
C TYR A 47 -5.20 4.82 -1.43
N VAL A 48 -4.52 3.81 -2.00
CA VAL A 48 -5.15 2.88 -2.97
C VAL A 48 -6.33 2.14 -2.33
N ALA A 49 -6.19 1.71 -1.07
CA ALA A 49 -7.27 1.05 -0.34
C ALA A 49 -8.48 1.99 -0.13
N ALA A 50 -8.26 3.25 0.25
CA ALA A 50 -9.33 4.22 0.45
C ALA A 50 -10.03 4.61 -0.87
N ASP A 51 -9.25 4.88 -1.92
CA ASP A 51 -9.75 5.25 -3.25
C ASP A 51 -10.60 4.13 -3.88
N ALA A 52 -10.30 2.87 -3.58
CA ALA A 52 -11.10 1.73 -4.01
C ALA A 52 -12.48 1.61 -3.33
N THR A 53 -12.81 2.48 -2.36
CA THR A 53 -14.07 2.43 -1.59
C THR A 53 -14.99 3.62 -1.81
N ILE A 54 -14.61 4.56 -2.67
CA ILE A 54 -15.39 5.76 -3.01
C ILE A 54 -15.92 5.68 -4.46
N GLU A 55 -16.86 6.57 -4.79
CA GLU A 55 -17.39 6.68 -6.16
C GLU A 55 -16.30 7.17 -7.13
N GLU A 56 -16.37 6.76 -8.40
CA GLU A 56 -15.33 7.02 -9.42
C GLU A 56 -15.07 8.51 -9.69
N ASP A 57 -16.05 9.39 -9.42
CA ASP A 57 -15.94 10.83 -9.60
C ASP A 57 -15.34 11.56 -8.39
N LYS A 58 -15.03 10.84 -7.31
CA LYS A 58 -14.38 11.36 -6.11
C LYS A 58 -12.91 10.98 -6.10
N HIS A 59 -12.07 11.93 -5.70
CA HIS A 59 -10.64 11.72 -5.55
C HIS A 59 -10.14 12.32 -4.24
N LEU A 60 -9.17 11.68 -3.59
CA LEU A 60 -8.53 12.23 -2.40
C LEU A 60 -7.77 13.53 -2.76
N HIS A 61 -8.17 14.64 -2.14
CA HIS A 61 -7.51 15.93 -2.29
C HIS A 61 -6.51 16.25 -1.16
N SER A 62 -6.54 15.46 -0.07
CA SER A 62 -5.65 15.61 1.08
C SER A 62 -5.52 14.28 1.82
N LEU A 63 -4.40 14.08 2.52
CA LEU A 63 -4.15 12.90 3.35
C LEU A 63 -3.31 13.29 4.56
N HIS A 64 -3.73 12.81 5.74
CA HIS A 64 -3.00 12.98 6.98
C HIS A 64 -2.66 11.58 7.52
N ALA A 65 -1.39 11.34 7.83
CA ALA A 65 -0.92 10.04 8.28
C ALA A 65 0.02 10.18 9.48
N TYR A 66 -0.11 9.25 10.41
CA TYR A 66 0.74 9.13 11.59
C TYR A 66 1.34 7.73 11.65
N PHE A 67 2.67 7.64 11.77
CA PHE A 67 3.36 6.38 11.96
C PHE A 67 3.49 6.07 13.45
N LEU A 68 2.70 5.11 13.94
CA LEU A 68 2.69 4.76 15.37
C LEU A 68 3.75 3.72 15.73
N ARG A 69 4.07 2.80 14.81
CA ARG A 69 4.99 1.69 15.03
C ARG A 69 5.79 1.37 13.78
N PRO A 70 7.03 0.87 13.92
CA PRO A 70 7.84 0.48 12.79
C PRO A 70 7.31 -0.82 12.15
N GLY A 71 7.09 -0.80 10.83
CA GLY A 71 6.64 -1.98 10.08
C GLY A 71 7.70 -3.09 9.96
N VAL A 72 7.25 -4.33 9.83
CA VAL A 72 8.10 -5.53 9.68
C VAL A 72 8.12 -5.97 8.21
N LEU A 73 9.30 -5.95 7.57
CA LEU A 73 9.44 -6.18 6.12
C LEU A 73 8.89 -7.51 5.62
N LYS A 74 8.93 -8.57 6.43
CA LYS A 74 8.52 -9.93 6.04
C LYS A 74 7.06 -10.26 6.37
N GLN A 75 6.32 -9.31 6.95
CA GLN A 75 4.92 -9.52 7.29
C GLN A 75 4.01 -8.84 6.26
N PRO A 76 2.84 -9.43 5.98
CA PRO A 76 1.82 -8.75 5.18
C PRO A 76 1.33 -7.50 5.91
N VAL A 77 0.87 -6.52 5.14
CA VAL A 77 0.23 -5.31 5.67
C VAL A 77 -1.25 -5.40 5.35
N LEU A 78 -2.09 -5.18 6.36
CA LEU A 78 -3.54 -5.08 6.22
C LEU A 78 -3.94 -3.61 6.26
N PHE A 79 -4.83 -3.23 5.37
CA PHE A 79 -5.43 -1.90 5.30
C PHE A 79 -6.93 -2.06 5.51
N SER A 80 -7.42 -1.56 6.65
CA SER A 80 -8.85 -1.45 6.93
C SER A 80 -9.29 -0.03 6.60
N VAL A 81 -10.41 0.09 5.90
CA VAL A 81 -11.05 1.37 5.59
C VAL A 81 -12.29 1.52 6.47
N ASP A 82 -12.54 2.74 6.95
CA ASP A 82 -13.75 3.08 7.72
C ASP A 82 -14.39 4.31 7.04
N PRO A 83 -15.63 4.21 6.51
CA PRO A 83 -16.30 5.27 5.75
C PRO A 83 -16.76 6.49 6.57
#